data_AF-A0A843EFN8-F1
#
_entry.id   AF-A0A843EFN8-F1
#
_cell.length_a   1.000
_cell.length_b   1.000
_cell.length_c   1.000
_cell.angle_alpha   90.00
_cell.angle_beta   90.00
_cell.angle_gamma   90.00
#
_symmetry.space_group_name_H-M   'P 1'
#
loop_
_entity.id
_entity.type
_entity.pdbx_description
1 polymer ?
#
loop_
_entity_poly.entity_id
_entity_poly.type
_entity_poly.pdbx_seq_one_letter_code
_entity_poly.pdbx_strand_id
1 'polypeptide(L)'
;RMMCASGPDHGHIKCPSNKEDPKKIAYIQCCGSRSEKKGWKKYCSSVCCTYAAKQAIITKEHSDVQEDIFFMDIRSYGKEFEAYIKRAESQYKINMHRGARVSNIEENPETKQLTVNYTDKDGNAVAAVYDLVVLSIGLNPPADAENLSKVLGVDLNEYGFCETSVFKPLETSRPGILVSGAFSAPKDIPTTVAESSGAAAKAGAYIVDENFVPCAPKEYPAEKDVAGKDVRIGVWVCECGINIGATVNVPEVAKYAETLPNVVYSTSTMYACAQDCLQAISEAISTYDLTRVVVASCTPRTHEPLFRVACREGGLNPYLFNMANIRDQCSWIHMHEPEAATKKAKDLVRMAIAKAALLEPLQGTKIPVTSAAAVIGGGITGMTTALDIAAQGVPVHLVEKEAVLGGQALKFRHKEDGIDTQDFVQDLVKKVNDNKLITVHLNAEIKDLPGFVGNFKLQLMDGTDEAVGAVILAIGAPAYQPTEYNYGTDAKVKTNIEVENEIADGKFNAKNVAFIQCVGSRNDKVSYCSRVCCTNSLRNAISIKLADPTANVTIFHKDIRSYGFREEMYR
;
A
#
# COMPACT_ATOMS: atom_id res chain seq x y z
N ARG A 1 -6.42 18.11 5.93
CA ARG A 1 -6.61 18.21 7.41
C ARG A 1 -8.07 18.43 7.76
N MET A 2 -8.83 19.22 6.99
CA MET A 2 -10.27 19.44 7.18
C MET A 2 -11.09 18.14 7.33
N MET A 3 -10.95 17.21 6.37
CA MET A 3 -11.60 15.88 6.41
C MET A 3 -11.10 14.92 7.50
N CYS A 4 -10.10 15.30 8.29
CA CYS A 4 -9.64 14.44 9.38
C CYS A 4 -10.54 14.64 10.58
N ALA A 5 -11.03 13.55 11.18
CA ALA A 5 -11.89 13.63 12.37
C ALA A 5 -11.19 14.26 13.58
N SER A 6 -9.87 14.05 13.74
CA SER A 6 -9.00 14.77 14.69
C SER A 6 -8.39 16.05 14.10
N GLY A 7 -8.92 16.51 12.97
CA GLY A 7 -8.57 17.78 12.35
C GLY A 7 -9.30 18.94 13.02
N PRO A 8 -8.87 20.18 12.73
CA PRO A 8 -9.48 21.39 13.29
C PRO A 8 -10.97 21.55 12.93
N ASP A 9 -11.40 20.96 11.81
CA ASP A 9 -12.78 21.01 11.33
C ASP A 9 -13.58 19.73 11.67
N HIS A 10 -13.02 18.83 12.48
CA HIS A 10 -13.66 17.58 12.91
C HIS A 10 -14.22 16.70 11.78
N GLY A 11 -13.61 16.76 10.60
CA GLY A 11 -14.05 16.02 9.42
C GLY A 11 -15.01 16.77 8.50
N HIS A 12 -15.49 17.94 8.91
CA HIS A 12 -16.38 18.77 8.08
C HIS A 12 -15.59 19.59 7.07
N ILE A 13 -16.06 19.59 5.82
CA ILE A 13 -15.42 20.31 4.73
C ILE A 13 -16.11 21.66 4.59
N LYS A 14 -15.37 22.74 4.84
CA LYS A 14 -15.89 24.11 4.81
C LYS A 14 -15.08 25.00 3.89
N CYS A 15 -15.72 25.87 3.13
CA CYS A 15 -15.04 26.91 2.37
C CYS A 15 -14.24 27.81 3.32
N PRO A 16 -12.92 28.00 3.12
CA PRO A 16 -12.11 28.77 4.06
C PRO A 16 -12.54 30.23 4.23
N SER A 17 -13.10 30.84 3.17
CA SER A 17 -13.50 32.25 3.09
C SER A 17 -14.75 32.56 3.90
N ASN A 18 -15.80 31.74 3.80
CA ASN A 18 -17.12 31.99 4.41
C ASN A 18 -17.54 30.94 5.45
N LYS A 19 -16.77 29.85 5.61
CA LYS A 19 -17.05 28.71 6.51
C LYS A 19 -18.32 27.92 6.19
N GLU A 20 -18.91 28.13 5.02
CA GLU A 20 -20.07 27.38 4.54
C GLU A 20 -19.66 26.04 3.90
N ASP A 21 -20.61 25.12 3.80
CA ASP A 21 -20.39 23.82 3.14
C ASP A 21 -20.34 24.02 1.62
N PRO A 22 -19.30 23.52 0.92
CA PRO A 22 -19.20 23.66 -0.53
C PRO A 22 -20.29 22.84 -1.24
N LYS A 23 -20.97 23.43 -2.21
CA LYS A 23 -21.91 22.72 -3.10
C LYS A 23 -21.20 22.15 -4.32
N LYS A 24 -20.09 22.77 -4.73
CA LYS A 24 -19.29 22.30 -5.86
C LYS A 24 -17.79 22.44 -5.64
N ILE A 25 -17.05 21.33 -5.82
CA ILE A 25 -15.60 21.23 -5.60
C ILE A 25 -14.88 20.82 -6.89
N ALA A 26 -13.80 21.52 -7.23
CA ALA A 26 -12.88 21.11 -8.29
C ALA A 26 -11.58 20.54 -7.70
N TYR A 27 -11.12 19.39 -8.18
CA TYR A 27 -9.80 18.83 -7.90
C TYR A 27 -8.92 18.95 -9.14
N ILE A 28 -7.81 19.68 -9.04
CA ILE A 28 -6.89 19.91 -10.16
C ILE A 28 -5.67 19.02 -10.00
N GLN A 29 -5.42 18.13 -10.97
CA GLN A 29 -4.29 17.21 -10.93
C GLN A 29 -2.97 17.84 -11.41
N CYS A 30 -1.87 17.20 -11.03
CA CYS A 30 -0.50 17.52 -11.46
C CYS A 30 0.01 18.90 -11.02
N CYS A 31 -0.58 19.54 -10.01
CA CYS A 31 -0.11 20.83 -9.51
C CYS A 31 1.33 20.72 -8.95
N GLY A 32 2.29 21.42 -9.59
CA GLY A 32 3.70 21.38 -9.22
C GLY A 32 4.49 20.19 -9.77
N SER A 33 3.89 19.36 -10.63
CA SER A 33 4.51 18.14 -11.17
C SER A 33 4.24 17.99 -12.67
N ARG A 34 4.97 17.08 -13.32
CA ARG A 34 4.83 16.80 -14.76
C ARG A 34 4.84 18.08 -15.60
N SER A 35 5.77 19.00 -15.38
CA SER A 35 5.83 20.27 -16.14
C SER A 35 7.25 20.82 -16.22
N GLU A 36 7.56 21.50 -17.33
CA GLU A 36 8.81 22.23 -17.54
C GLU A 36 8.73 23.70 -17.09
N LYS A 37 7.56 24.14 -16.60
CA LYS A 37 7.40 25.48 -16.05
C LYS A 37 8.43 25.71 -14.94
N LYS A 38 9.11 26.86 -14.95
CA LYS A 38 10.09 27.23 -13.93
C LYS A 38 9.51 27.01 -12.51
N GLY A 39 10.23 26.25 -11.69
CA GLY A 39 9.82 25.90 -10.31
C GLY A 39 8.93 24.66 -10.20
N TRP A 40 8.48 24.07 -11.30
CA TRP A 40 7.74 22.80 -11.31
C TRP A 40 8.67 21.63 -11.54
N LYS A 41 8.19 20.44 -11.20
CA LYS A 41 8.96 19.19 -11.31
C LYS A 41 8.60 18.45 -12.59
N LYS A 42 9.60 17.87 -13.26
CA LYS A 42 9.40 17.05 -14.46
C LYS A 42 8.78 15.69 -14.14
N TYR A 43 9.04 15.15 -12.95
CA TYR A 43 8.55 13.84 -12.53
C TYR A 43 7.07 13.84 -12.14
N CYS A 44 6.48 12.63 -12.09
CA CYS A 44 5.17 12.39 -11.53
C CYS A 44 5.27 12.07 -10.03
N SER A 45 4.41 12.67 -9.20
CA SER A 45 4.39 12.37 -7.76
C SER A 45 3.67 11.08 -7.38
N SER A 46 3.21 10.29 -8.35
CA SER A 46 2.70 8.92 -8.20
C SER A 46 1.40 8.73 -7.40
N VAL A 47 1.04 9.64 -6.49
CA VAL A 47 -0.06 9.45 -5.53
C VAL A 47 -1.26 10.37 -5.79
N CYS A 48 -1.08 11.46 -6.54
CA CYS A 48 -2.06 12.54 -6.70
C CYS A 48 -3.41 12.08 -7.23
N CYS A 49 -3.41 11.30 -8.31
CA CYS A 49 -4.65 10.81 -8.90
C CYS A 49 -5.47 9.98 -7.91
N THR A 50 -4.83 9.09 -7.14
CA THR A 50 -5.52 8.19 -6.21
C THR A 50 -6.00 8.93 -4.97
N TYR A 51 -5.18 9.81 -4.36
CA TYR A 51 -5.64 10.53 -3.18
C TYR A 51 -6.74 11.53 -3.52
N ALA A 52 -6.73 12.15 -4.70
CA ALA A 52 -7.79 13.08 -5.10
C ALA A 52 -9.12 12.34 -5.29
N ALA A 53 -9.12 11.20 -5.99
CA ALA A 53 -10.30 10.35 -6.09
C ALA A 53 -10.79 9.88 -4.71
N LYS A 54 -9.85 9.57 -3.79
CA LYS A 54 -10.20 9.20 -2.42
C LYS A 54 -10.86 10.34 -1.67
N GLN A 55 -10.28 11.53 -1.74
CA GLN A 55 -10.86 12.70 -1.08
C GLN A 55 -12.24 13.03 -1.65
N ALA A 56 -12.43 12.91 -2.98
CA ALA A 56 -13.71 13.14 -3.60
C ALA A 56 -14.77 12.13 -3.10
N ILE A 57 -14.46 10.84 -3.13
CA ILE A 57 -15.35 9.79 -2.60
C ILE A 57 -15.75 10.07 -1.14
N ILE A 58 -14.77 10.36 -0.27
CA ILE A 58 -15.03 10.64 1.14
C ILE A 58 -15.91 11.88 1.30
N THR A 59 -15.63 12.93 0.53
CA THR A 59 -16.42 14.17 0.56
C THR A 59 -17.88 13.89 0.18
N LYS A 60 -18.12 13.10 -0.88
CA LYS A 60 -19.46 12.64 -1.30
C LYS A 60 -20.18 11.79 -0.26
N GLU A 61 -19.46 11.01 0.54
CA GLU A 61 -20.04 10.21 1.65
C GLU A 61 -20.50 11.07 2.82
N HIS A 62 -19.90 12.25 3.00
CA HIS A 62 -20.20 13.16 4.12
C HIS A 62 -21.12 14.32 3.75
N SER A 63 -21.22 14.70 2.47
CA SER A 63 -22.10 15.77 2.01
C SER A 63 -22.59 15.55 0.58
N ASP A 64 -23.76 16.10 0.27
CA ASP A 64 -24.26 16.14 -1.10
C ASP A 64 -23.60 17.30 -1.87
N VAL A 65 -22.48 16.99 -2.51
CA VAL A 65 -21.62 17.93 -3.21
C VAL A 65 -21.34 17.46 -4.63
N GLN A 66 -21.30 18.37 -5.61
CA GLN A 66 -20.87 18.06 -6.96
C GLN A 66 -19.34 18.16 -7.05
N GLU A 67 -18.71 17.15 -7.64
CA GLU A 67 -17.25 17.02 -7.65
C GLU A 67 -16.72 16.79 -9.04
N ASP A 68 -15.72 17.58 -9.41
CA ASP A 68 -15.11 17.57 -10.72
C ASP A 68 -13.60 17.36 -10.58
N ILE A 69 -13.04 16.32 -11.21
CA ILE A 69 -11.60 16.05 -11.21
C ILE A 69 -11.02 16.34 -12.60
N PHE A 70 -10.10 17.30 -12.68
CA PHE A 70 -9.43 17.75 -13.90
C PHE A 70 -8.05 17.12 -14.04
N PHE A 71 -7.81 16.38 -15.13
CA PHE A 71 -6.55 15.66 -15.31
C PHE A 71 -6.16 15.44 -16.77
N MET A 72 -4.85 15.29 -17.01
CA MET A 72 -4.30 14.84 -18.28
C MET A 72 -4.43 13.32 -18.43
N ASP A 73 -3.85 12.57 -17.49
CA ASP A 73 -3.86 11.10 -17.43
C ASP A 73 -4.10 10.66 -15.98
N ILE A 74 -4.82 9.55 -15.79
CA ILE A 74 -4.90 8.88 -14.49
C ILE A 74 -3.75 7.88 -14.33
N ARG A 75 -2.93 8.12 -13.29
CA ARG A 75 -1.80 7.28 -12.91
C ARG A 75 -2.06 6.45 -11.64
N SER A 76 -3.24 5.84 -11.58
CA SER A 76 -3.56 4.88 -10.54
C SER A 76 -2.91 3.53 -10.87
N TYR A 77 -1.85 3.16 -10.17
CA TYR A 77 -1.16 1.88 -10.37
C TYR A 77 -1.13 1.09 -9.06
N GLY A 78 -1.10 -0.24 -9.16
CA GLY A 78 -1.22 -1.12 -7.99
C GLY A 78 -2.54 -1.89 -7.96
N LYS A 79 -2.62 -2.84 -7.02
CA LYS A 79 -3.79 -3.68 -6.84
C LYS A 79 -4.99 -2.81 -6.44
N GLU A 80 -6.15 -3.07 -7.02
CA GLU A 80 -7.44 -2.41 -6.74
C GLU A 80 -7.55 -0.90 -7.08
N PHE A 81 -6.46 -0.21 -7.42
CA PHE A 81 -6.49 1.23 -7.68
C PHE A 81 -7.25 1.60 -8.97
N GLU A 82 -7.25 0.74 -9.99
CA GLU A 82 -8.08 0.93 -11.18
C GLU A 82 -9.57 0.79 -10.86
N ALA A 83 -9.93 -0.26 -10.11
CA ALA A 83 -11.30 -0.46 -9.64
C ALA A 83 -11.77 0.69 -8.76
N TYR A 84 -10.87 1.28 -7.96
CA TYR A 84 -11.16 2.45 -7.14
C TYR A 84 -11.51 3.68 -7.97
N ILE A 85 -10.77 3.95 -9.05
CA ILE A 85 -11.11 5.04 -10.00
C ILE A 85 -12.42 4.75 -10.72
N LYS A 86 -12.65 3.52 -11.18
CA LYS A 86 -13.92 3.12 -11.79
C LYS A 86 -15.09 3.34 -10.83
N ARG A 87 -14.90 3.02 -9.54
CA ARG A 87 -15.90 3.24 -8.49
C ARG A 87 -16.22 4.72 -8.28
N ALA A 88 -15.21 5.59 -8.24
CA ALA A 88 -15.38 7.04 -8.15
C ALA A 88 -16.34 7.56 -9.25
N GLU A 89 -16.12 7.13 -10.48
CA GLU A 89 -16.92 7.53 -11.65
C GLU A 89 -18.31 6.84 -11.66
N SER A 90 -18.37 5.53 -11.47
CA SER A 90 -19.59 4.76 -11.71
C SER A 90 -20.58 4.79 -10.53
N GLN A 91 -20.08 4.74 -9.29
CA GLN A 91 -20.91 4.65 -8.08
C GLN A 91 -21.13 6.03 -7.47
N TYR A 92 -20.05 6.80 -7.26
CA TYR A 92 -20.12 8.13 -6.62
C TYR A 92 -20.42 9.27 -7.60
N LYS A 93 -20.47 8.98 -8.91
CA LYS A 93 -20.80 9.95 -9.97
C LYS A 93 -19.89 11.18 -9.97
N ILE A 94 -18.62 11.00 -9.61
CA ILE A 94 -17.61 12.06 -9.69
C ILE A 94 -17.35 12.37 -11.16
N ASN A 95 -17.37 13.65 -11.53
CA ASN A 95 -17.17 14.10 -12.91
C ASN A 95 -15.68 14.05 -13.28
N MET A 96 -15.31 13.12 -14.15
CA MET A 96 -13.93 12.89 -14.56
C MET A 96 -13.61 13.65 -15.86
N HIS A 97 -13.02 14.84 -15.75
CA HIS A 97 -12.62 15.68 -16.89
C HIS A 97 -11.28 15.20 -17.48
N ARG A 98 -11.37 14.20 -18.39
CA ARG A 98 -10.25 13.58 -19.10
C ARG A 98 -9.62 14.53 -20.12
N GLY A 99 -8.29 14.56 -20.17
CA GLY A 99 -7.54 15.41 -21.09
C GLY A 99 -7.64 16.91 -20.77
N ALA A 100 -8.28 17.27 -19.65
CA ALA A 100 -8.53 18.65 -19.32
C ALA A 100 -7.30 19.33 -18.74
N ARG A 101 -6.94 20.48 -19.31
CA ARG A 101 -5.87 21.35 -18.81
C ARG A 101 -6.48 22.64 -18.29
N VAL A 102 -6.39 22.84 -16.98
CA VAL A 102 -6.78 24.10 -16.35
C VAL A 102 -5.74 25.17 -16.68
N SER A 103 -6.19 26.27 -17.28
CA SER A 103 -5.34 27.38 -17.70
C SER A 103 -5.12 28.38 -16.56
N ASN A 104 -6.20 28.78 -15.88
CA ASN A 104 -6.16 29.67 -14.73
C ASN A 104 -7.36 29.44 -13.79
N ILE A 105 -7.32 30.11 -12.64
CA ILE A 105 -8.42 30.20 -11.68
C ILE A 105 -8.57 31.68 -11.33
N GLU A 106 -9.80 32.19 -11.38
CA GLU A 106 -10.12 33.59 -11.08
C GLU A 106 -11.16 33.65 -9.96
N GLU A 107 -10.92 34.48 -8.94
CA GLU A 107 -11.87 34.72 -7.85
C GLU A 107 -12.82 35.87 -8.22
N ASN A 108 -14.13 35.66 -8.05
CA ASN A 108 -15.09 36.75 -8.06
C ASN A 108 -14.97 37.55 -6.74
N PRO A 109 -14.66 38.87 -6.78
CA PRO A 109 -14.39 39.64 -5.59
C PRO A 109 -15.59 39.79 -4.65
N GLU A 110 -16.82 39.72 -5.17
CA GLU A 110 -18.07 39.86 -4.41
C GLU A 110 -18.53 38.51 -3.83
N THR A 111 -18.64 37.48 -4.67
CA THR A 111 -19.19 36.17 -4.26
C THR A 111 -18.16 35.25 -3.64
N LYS A 112 -16.86 35.54 -3.80
CA LYS A 112 -15.73 34.67 -3.41
C LYS A 112 -15.72 33.31 -4.09
N GLN A 113 -16.52 33.11 -5.13
CA GLN A 113 -16.51 31.90 -5.94
C GLN A 113 -15.34 31.90 -6.93
N LEU A 114 -14.92 30.70 -7.32
CA LEU A 114 -13.76 30.48 -8.16
C LEU A 114 -14.20 30.00 -9.55
N THR A 115 -13.85 30.76 -10.58
CA THR A 115 -14.01 30.35 -11.98
C THR A 115 -12.76 29.59 -12.42
N VAL A 116 -12.94 28.33 -12.79
CA VAL A 116 -11.90 27.46 -13.34
C VAL A 116 -12.04 27.46 -14.86
N ASN A 117 -11.02 27.99 -15.55
CA ASN A 117 -10.95 27.98 -17.00
C ASN A 117 -10.10 26.79 -17.48
N TYR A 118 -10.60 26.00 -18.42
CA TYR A 118 -9.92 24.81 -18.91
C TYR A 118 -10.26 24.49 -20.37
N THR A 119 -9.44 23.64 -20.98
CA THR A 119 -9.75 23.06 -22.30
C THR A 119 -10.40 21.70 -22.10
N ASP A 120 -11.53 21.44 -22.76
CA ASP A 120 -12.19 20.14 -22.75
C ASP A 120 -11.48 19.12 -23.66
N LYS A 121 -12.00 17.89 -23.72
CA LYS A 121 -11.46 16.80 -24.54
C LYS A 121 -11.51 17.07 -26.06
N ASP A 122 -12.39 17.97 -26.49
CA ASP A 122 -12.64 18.31 -27.90
C ASP A 122 -11.83 19.55 -28.31
N GLY A 123 -11.08 20.15 -27.36
CA GLY A 123 -10.24 21.32 -27.60
C GLY A 123 -10.94 22.65 -27.36
N ASN A 124 -12.17 22.66 -26.86
CA ASN A 124 -12.92 23.90 -26.62
C ASN A 124 -12.50 24.56 -25.30
N ALA A 125 -12.50 25.88 -25.27
CA ALA A 125 -12.34 26.65 -24.04
C ALA A 125 -13.65 26.63 -23.24
N VAL A 126 -13.57 26.21 -21.97
CA VAL A 126 -14.71 26.08 -21.06
C VAL A 126 -14.38 26.77 -19.74
N ALA A 127 -15.39 27.39 -19.13
CA ALA A 127 -15.31 27.98 -17.80
C ALA A 127 -16.39 27.38 -16.90
N ALA A 128 -16.04 27.06 -15.65
CA ALA A 128 -17.00 26.58 -14.66
C ALA A 128 -16.73 27.20 -13.29
N VAL A 129 -17.80 27.55 -12.58
CA VAL A 129 -17.74 28.16 -11.24
C VAL A 129 -17.78 27.07 -10.16
N TYR A 130 -16.99 27.26 -9.10
CA TYR A 130 -16.83 26.38 -7.95
C TYR A 130 -16.79 27.16 -6.64
N ASP A 131 -17.22 26.52 -5.56
CA ASP A 131 -17.12 27.10 -4.21
C ASP A 131 -15.75 26.81 -3.59
N LEU A 132 -15.13 25.69 -3.96
CA LEU A 132 -13.81 25.27 -3.49
C LEU A 132 -13.00 24.65 -4.62
N VAL A 133 -11.74 25.04 -4.73
CA VAL A 133 -10.76 24.41 -5.63
C VAL A 133 -9.64 23.79 -4.82
N VAL A 134 -9.41 22.50 -5.02
CA VAL A 134 -8.38 21.70 -4.35
C VAL A 134 -7.26 21.41 -5.35
N LEU A 135 -6.09 21.99 -5.09
CA LEU A 135 -4.87 21.71 -5.86
C LEU A 135 -4.27 20.39 -5.38
N SER A 136 -4.22 19.39 -6.26
CA SER A 136 -3.58 18.09 -5.96
C SER A 136 -2.06 18.23 -6.12
N ILE A 137 -1.43 18.82 -5.10
CA ILE A 137 0.01 19.08 -5.06
C ILE A 137 0.85 17.80 -5.06
N GLY A 138 1.99 17.85 -5.73
CA GLY A 138 2.97 16.78 -5.77
C GLY A 138 3.82 16.63 -4.50
N LEU A 139 4.65 15.59 -4.49
CA LEU A 139 5.68 15.33 -3.49
C LEU A 139 7.01 15.96 -3.92
N ASN A 140 7.69 16.60 -2.98
CA ASN A 140 9.04 17.15 -3.12
C ASN A 140 9.99 16.43 -2.16
N PRO A 141 11.31 16.44 -2.43
CA PRO A 141 12.26 16.00 -1.43
C PRO A 141 12.18 16.86 -0.16
N PRO A 142 12.68 16.37 0.99
CA PRO A 142 12.80 17.17 2.21
C PRO A 142 13.53 18.49 1.95
N ALA A 143 13.10 19.57 2.59
CA ALA A 143 13.69 20.89 2.40
C ALA A 143 15.19 20.95 2.76
N ASP A 144 15.62 20.12 3.72
CA ASP A 144 17.02 20.04 4.19
C ASP A 144 17.78 18.82 3.59
N ALA A 145 17.32 18.28 2.45
CA ALA A 145 17.90 17.08 1.85
C ALA A 145 19.40 17.22 1.54
N GLU A 146 19.85 18.39 1.06
CA GLU A 146 21.27 18.65 0.75
C GLU A 146 22.17 18.59 1.98
N ASN A 147 21.71 19.14 3.10
CA ASN A 147 22.45 19.09 4.36
C ASN A 147 22.48 17.66 4.91
N LEU A 148 21.33 16.96 4.88
CA LEU A 148 21.25 15.56 5.28
C LEU A 148 22.19 14.68 4.43
N SER A 149 22.24 14.92 3.12
CA SER A 149 23.18 14.27 2.20
C SER A 149 24.64 14.50 2.59
N LYS A 150 25.04 15.73 2.93
CA LYS A 150 26.40 16.05 3.40
C LYS A 150 26.74 15.36 4.73
N VAL A 151 25.80 15.34 5.68
CA VAL A 151 25.99 14.71 7.00
C VAL A 151 26.13 13.19 6.86
N LEU A 152 25.28 12.56 6.05
CA LEU A 152 25.28 11.12 5.85
C LEU A 152 26.32 10.65 4.82
N GLY A 153 26.82 11.55 3.97
CA GLY A 153 27.72 11.21 2.85
C GLY A 153 27.02 10.32 1.82
N VAL A 154 25.79 10.66 1.45
CA VAL A 154 25.00 9.95 0.42
C VAL A 154 24.66 10.89 -0.73
N ASP A 155 24.57 10.36 -1.94
CA ASP A 155 24.25 11.16 -3.13
C ASP A 155 22.74 11.43 -3.24
N LEU A 156 22.43 12.57 -3.86
CA LEU A 156 21.08 12.92 -4.27
C LEU A 156 20.98 12.86 -5.78
N ASN A 157 19.82 12.46 -6.28
CA ASN A 157 19.51 12.55 -7.70
C ASN A 157 19.28 14.00 -8.15
N GLU A 158 19.12 14.22 -9.45
CA GLU A 158 18.90 15.56 -10.03
C GLU A 158 17.67 16.28 -9.46
N TYR A 159 16.74 15.54 -8.85
CA TYR A 159 15.52 16.06 -8.25
C TYR A 159 15.64 16.35 -6.76
N GLY A 160 16.77 16.03 -6.12
CA GLY A 160 17.05 16.21 -4.69
C GLY A 160 16.56 15.08 -3.79
N PHE A 161 16.09 13.95 -4.35
CA PHE A 161 15.80 12.72 -3.60
C PHE A 161 17.08 11.91 -3.42
N CYS A 162 17.09 10.95 -2.49
CA CYS A 162 18.23 10.05 -2.35
C CYS A 162 18.46 9.27 -3.65
N GLU A 163 19.69 9.27 -4.16
CA GLU A 163 20.08 8.54 -5.35
C GLU A 163 20.00 7.03 -5.08
N THR A 164 19.24 6.32 -5.91
CA THR A 164 19.11 4.86 -5.91
C THR A 164 18.98 4.36 -7.36
N SER A 165 19.10 3.06 -7.59
CA SER A 165 18.88 2.45 -8.91
C SER A 165 17.70 1.49 -8.89
N VAL A 166 17.16 1.18 -10.08
CA VAL A 166 16.09 0.19 -10.28
C VAL A 166 16.44 -1.17 -9.68
N PHE A 167 17.70 -1.58 -9.75
CA PHE A 167 18.18 -2.86 -9.24
C PHE A 167 18.55 -2.84 -7.74
N LYS A 168 18.75 -1.65 -7.17
CA LYS A 168 19.06 -1.44 -5.74
C LYS A 168 18.22 -0.31 -5.16
N PRO A 169 16.89 -0.45 -5.10
CA PRO A 169 15.99 0.66 -4.74
C PRO A 169 16.06 1.09 -3.27
N LEU A 170 16.76 0.31 -2.43
CA LEU A 170 16.86 0.51 -0.97
C LEU A 170 18.29 0.85 -0.52
N GLU A 171 19.28 0.76 -1.41
CA GLU A 171 20.69 1.02 -1.09
C GLU A 171 21.04 2.44 -1.53
N THR A 172 21.73 3.18 -0.67
CA THR A 172 22.28 4.49 -1.03
C THR A 172 23.65 4.32 -1.70
N SER A 173 24.27 5.42 -2.14
CA SER A 173 25.65 5.39 -2.64
C SER A 173 26.70 5.06 -1.56
N ARG A 174 26.31 5.05 -0.28
CA ARG A 174 27.19 4.68 0.83
C ARG A 174 26.80 3.32 1.44
N PRO A 175 27.68 2.29 1.38
CA PRO A 175 27.44 1.01 2.02
C PRO A 175 27.14 1.16 3.52
N GLY A 176 26.19 0.37 4.03
CA GLY A 176 25.70 0.45 5.40
C GLY A 176 24.67 1.58 5.67
N ILE A 177 24.45 2.50 4.72
CA ILE A 177 23.34 3.46 4.77
C ILE A 177 22.28 3.05 3.75
N LEU A 178 21.05 2.89 4.23
CA LEU A 178 19.89 2.46 3.45
C LEU A 178 18.83 3.55 3.41
N VAL A 179 17.94 3.47 2.42
CA VAL A 179 16.82 4.40 2.26
C VAL A 179 15.52 3.64 2.06
N SER A 180 14.43 4.20 2.57
CA SER A 180 13.07 3.71 2.35
C SER A 180 12.08 4.88 2.30
N GLY A 181 10.93 4.66 1.67
CA GLY A 181 9.81 5.58 1.68
C GLY A 181 9.99 6.77 0.75
N ALA A 182 9.27 7.86 1.02
CA ALA A 182 9.14 8.96 0.06
C ALA A 182 10.45 9.70 -0.24
N PHE A 183 11.51 9.53 0.56
CA PHE A 183 12.81 10.16 0.30
C PHE A 183 13.59 9.49 -0.85
N SER A 184 13.35 8.22 -1.17
CA SER A 184 13.98 7.60 -2.36
C SER A 184 13.24 7.93 -3.67
N ALA A 185 11.92 8.14 -3.60
CA ALA A 185 11.08 8.55 -4.73
C ALA A 185 9.63 8.82 -4.29
N PRO A 186 8.84 9.61 -5.05
CA PRO A 186 7.40 9.73 -4.83
C PRO A 186 6.66 8.38 -4.94
N LYS A 187 6.03 7.92 -3.85
CA LYS A 187 5.33 6.63 -3.76
C LYS A 187 4.25 6.63 -2.69
N ASP A 188 3.42 5.60 -2.71
CA ASP A 188 2.31 5.42 -1.77
C ASP A 188 2.73 4.68 -0.48
N ILE A 189 1.77 4.58 0.45
CA ILE A 189 1.98 3.94 1.75
C ILE A 189 2.28 2.44 1.61
N PRO A 190 1.53 1.63 0.84
CA PRO A 190 1.83 0.21 0.71
C PRO A 190 3.23 -0.07 0.18
N THR A 191 3.68 0.69 -0.84
CA THR A 191 5.04 0.57 -1.36
C THR A 191 6.07 0.97 -0.30
N THR A 192 5.83 2.07 0.42
CA THR A 192 6.72 2.53 1.51
C THR A 192 6.87 1.51 2.64
N VAL A 193 5.78 0.83 3.02
CA VAL A 193 5.80 -0.21 4.06
C VAL A 193 6.61 -1.42 3.58
N ALA A 194 6.36 -1.88 2.34
CA ALA A 194 7.10 -2.99 1.76
C ALA A 194 8.62 -2.69 1.64
N GLU A 195 8.96 -1.50 1.16
CA GLU A 195 10.36 -1.03 1.09
C GLU A 195 11.01 -0.93 2.47
N SER A 196 10.27 -0.49 3.49
CA SER A 196 10.78 -0.41 4.86
C SER A 196 11.11 -1.78 5.44
N SER A 197 10.28 -2.78 5.17
CA SER A 197 10.57 -4.17 5.53
C SER A 197 11.82 -4.69 4.81
N GLY A 198 11.97 -4.37 3.51
CA GLY A 198 13.18 -4.73 2.75
C GLY A 198 14.43 -4.02 3.28
N ALA A 199 14.35 -2.74 3.62
CA ALA A 199 15.46 -1.98 4.18
C ALA A 199 15.86 -2.51 5.56
N ALA A 200 14.89 -2.94 6.38
CA ALA A 200 15.16 -3.60 7.65
C ALA A 200 15.86 -4.96 7.45
N ALA A 201 15.44 -5.77 6.47
CA ALA A 201 16.10 -7.03 6.14
C ALA A 201 17.55 -6.80 5.68
N LYS A 202 17.78 -5.81 4.80
CA LYS A 202 19.12 -5.41 4.36
C LYS A 202 19.98 -4.86 5.50
N ALA A 203 19.40 -4.09 6.43
CA ALA A 203 20.11 -3.64 7.62
C ALA A 203 20.50 -4.82 8.51
N GLY A 204 19.60 -5.80 8.65
CA GLY A 204 19.85 -7.06 9.36
C GLY A 204 21.11 -7.76 8.85
N ALA A 205 21.34 -7.79 7.54
CA ALA A 205 22.54 -8.37 6.94
C ALA A 205 23.87 -7.69 7.35
N TYR A 206 23.83 -6.46 7.89
CA TYR A 206 25.02 -5.76 8.43
C TYR A 206 25.18 -5.91 9.95
N ILE A 207 24.12 -6.31 10.66
CA ILE A 207 24.06 -6.28 12.14
C ILE A 207 24.02 -7.69 12.73
N VAL A 208 23.41 -8.63 12.02
CA VAL A 208 23.27 -10.02 12.45
C VAL A 208 24.50 -10.80 12.02
N ASP A 209 25.31 -11.20 12.99
CA ASP A 209 26.40 -12.15 12.84
C ASP A 209 26.27 -13.27 13.90
N GLU A 210 27.28 -14.14 13.98
CA GLU A 210 27.33 -15.25 14.95
C GLU A 210 27.33 -14.80 16.42
N ASN A 211 27.66 -13.54 16.69
CA ASN A 211 27.72 -12.93 18.02
C ASN A 211 26.50 -12.05 18.32
N PHE A 212 25.56 -11.92 17.39
CA PHE A 212 24.36 -11.10 17.59
C PHE A 212 23.50 -11.67 18.72
N VAL A 213 23.28 -10.85 19.75
CA VAL A 213 22.39 -11.17 20.87
C VAL A 213 21.05 -10.44 20.65
N PRO A 214 19.93 -11.16 20.44
CA PRO A 214 18.62 -10.54 20.33
C PRO A 214 18.24 -9.76 21.58
N CYS A 215 17.43 -8.70 21.41
CA CYS A 215 16.87 -7.96 22.54
C CYS A 215 16.15 -8.90 23.52
N ALA A 216 16.36 -8.69 24.82
CA ALA A 216 15.63 -9.42 25.84
C ALA A 216 14.12 -9.25 25.65
N PRO A 217 13.31 -10.32 25.83
CA PRO A 217 11.86 -10.22 25.76
C PRO A 217 11.33 -9.16 26.73
N LYS A 218 10.27 -8.45 26.34
CA LYS A 218 9.59 -7.52 27.24
C LYS A 218 9.09 -8.27 28.48
N GLU A 219 9.45 -7.77 29.65
CA GLU A 219 8.91 -8.26 30.92
C GLU A 219 7.55 -7.62 31.20
N TYR A 220 6.59 -8.45 31.60
CA TYR A 220 5.25 -8.00 31.99
C TYR A 220 5.04 -8.22 33.50
N PRO A 221 4.17 -7.44 34.16
CA PRO A 221 3.80 -7.68 35.56
C PRO A 221 3.27 -9.10 35.75
N ALA A 222 3.32 -9.65 36.97
CA ALA A 222 2.73 -10.96 37.25
C ALA A 222 1.25 -11.01 36.82
N GLU A 223 0.81 -12.14 36.25
CA GLU A 223 -0.59 -12.28 35.90
C GLU A 223 -1.46 -12.32 37.15
N LYS A 224 -2.49 -11.48 37.15
CA LYS A 224 -3.52 -11.45 38.18
C LYS A 224 -4.27 -12.77 38.16
N ASP A 225 -4.30 -13.44 39.31
CA ASP A 225 -5.18 -14.59 39.50
C ASP A 225 -6.64 -14.13 39.55
N VAL A 226 -7.45 -14.70 38.66
CA VAL A 226 -8.88 -14.46 38.54
C VAL A 226 -9.71 -15.70 38.87
N ALA A 227 -9.08 -16.82 39.23
CA ALA A 227 -9.77 -18.04 39.60
C ALA A 227 -10.61 -17.81 40.86
N GLY A 228 -11.88 -18.21 40.82
CA GLY A 228 -12.81 -18.05 41.94
C GLY A 228 -13.19 -16.60 42.28
N LYS A 229 -12.75 -15.60 41.50
CA LYS A 229 -13.15 -14.20 41.67
C LYS A 229 -14.40 -13.87 40.86
N ASP A 230 -15.17 -12.92 41.36
CA ASP A 230 -16.31 -12.38 40.64
C ASP A 230 -15.90 -11.79 39.28
N VAL A 231 -16.81 -11.91 38.31
CA VAL A 231 -16.60 -11.31 36.98
C VAL A 231 -16.80 -9.80 37.11
N ARG A 232 -15.77 -9.04 36.72
CA ARG A 232 -15.71 -7.58 36.78
C ARG A 232 -15.22 -7.06 35.44
N ILE A 233 -16.12 -6.53 34.64
CA ILE A 233 -15.89 -6.17 33.23
C ILE A 233 -15.74 -4.66 33.10
N GLY A 234 -14.63 -4.23 32.48
CA GLY A 234 -14.45 -2.87 32.00
C GLY A 234 -14.79 -2.77 30.51
N VAL A 235 -15.57 -1.75 30.11
CA VAL A 235 -16.03 -1.56 28.73
C VAL A 235 -15.56 -0.22 28.18
N TRP A 236 -14.92 -0.22 27.02
CA TRP A 236 -14.57 1.00 26.28
C TRP A 236 -15.28 1.03 24.94
N VAL A 237 -16.04 2.08 24.67
CA VAL A 237 -16.75 2.28 23.39
C VAL A 237 -16.04 3.39 22.60
N CYS A 238 -15.52 3.04 21.43
CA CYS A 238 -14.71 3.92 20.60
C CYS A 238 -15.57 4.73 19.62
N GLU A 239 -15.30 6.02 19.48
CA GLU A 239 -15.88 6.88 18.44
C GLU A 239 -15.13 6.74 17.10
N CYS A 240 -13.83 6.42 17.16
CA CYS A 240 -12.95 6.37 15.99
C CYS A 240 -13.04 7.67 15.16
N GLY A 241 -13.09 8.80 15.88
CA GLY A 241 -13.48 10.09 15.32
C GLY A 241 -14.92 10.05 14.80
N ILE A 242 -15.12 10.31 13.52
CA ILE A 242 -16.45 10.27 12.89
C ILE A 242 -16.78 8.88 12.31
N ASN A 243 -15.84 7.94 12.28
CA ASN A 243 -16.07 6.64 11.62
C ASN A 243 -17.13 5.80 12.33
N ILE A 244 -17.21 5.90 13.67
CA ILE A 244 -18.28 5.28 14.47
C ILE A 244 -19.20 6.38 15.00
N GLY A 245 -18.62 7.44 15.56
CA GLY A 245 -19.37 8.52 16.23
C GLY A 245 -20.36 9.29 15.36
N ALA A 246 -20.22 9.30 14.02
CA ALA A 246 -21.18 9.97 13.14
C ALA A 246 -22.45 9.14 12.89
N THR A 247 -22.42 7.83 13.14
CA THR A 247 -23.54 6.92 12.85
C THR A 247 -24.09 6.26 14.11
N VAL A 248 -23.22 5.92 15.06
CA VAL A 248 -23.59 5.27 16.32
C VAL A 248 -23.51 6.29 17.44
N ASN A 249 -24.56 6.40 18.26
CA ASN A 249 -24.53 7.19 19.49
C ASN A 249 -23.66 6.49 20.54
N VAL A 250 -22.35 6.73 20.48
CA VAL A 250 -21.35 6.07 21.30
C VAL A 250 -21.54 6.30 22.81
N PRO A 251 -21.82 7.54 23.30
CA PRO A 251 -22.15 7.76 24.70
C PRO A 251 -23.35 6.95 25.18
N GLU A 252 -24.38 6.80 24.34
CA GLU A 252 -25.56 5.99 24.67
C GLU A 252 -25.25 4.49 24.74
N VAL A 253 -24.37 3.99 23.87
CA VAL A 253 -23.89 2.59 23.93
C VAL A 253 -23.06 2.35 25.19
N ALA A 254 -22.17 3.29 25.56
CA ALA A 254 -21.37 3.20 26.79
C ALA A 254 -22.27 3.18 28.03
N LYS A 255 -23.25 4.08 28.11
CA LYS A 255 -24.24 4.13 29.21
C LYS A 255 -25.11 2.86 29.25
N TYR A 256 -25.50 2.34 28.10
CA TYR A 256 -26.22 1.05 28.05
C TYR A 256 -25.38 -0.10 28.61
N ALA A 257 -24.08 -0.13 28.31
CA ALA A 257 -23.20 -1.18 28.82
C ALA A 257 -23.11 -1.20 30.36
N GLU A 258 -23.22 -0.05 31.04
CA GLU A 258 -23.27 0.03 32.51
C GLU A 258 -24.44 -0.74 33.13
N THR A 259 -25.53 -0.92 32.38
CA THR A 259 -26.73 -1.64 32.84
C THR A 259 -26.62 -3.16 32.72
N LEU A 260 -25.54 -3.66 32.11
CA LEU A 260 -25.38 -5.08 31.83
C LEU A 260 -24.69 -5.81 33.00
N PRO A 261 -24.99 -7.11 33.20
CA PRO A 261 -24.40 -7.88 34.29
C PRO A 261 -22.86 -7.84 34.27
N ASN A 262 -22.26 -7.77 35.45
CA ASN A 262 -20.82 -7.82 35.69
C ASN A 262 -20.02 -6.60 35.20
N VAL A 263 -20.65 -5.61 34.55
CA VAL A 263 -19.97 -4.38 34.13
C VAL A 263 -19.79 -3.46 35.34
N VAL A 264 -18.54 -3.17 35.67
CA VAL A 264 -18.19 -2.30 36.82
C VAL A 264 -17.58 -0.97 36.39
N TYR A 265 -17.21 -0.86 35.11
CA TYR A 265 -16.70 0.36 34.50
C TYR A 265 -17.10 0.37 33.02
N SER A 266 -17.62 1.50 32.54
CA SER A 266 -17.90 1.72 31.13
C SER A 266 -17.55 3.16 30.77
N THR A 267 -16.94 3.37 29.62
CA THR A 267 -16.63 4.72 29.14
C THR A 267 -16.66 4.78 27.61
N SER A 268 -16.83 6.01 27.10
CA SER A 268 -16.59 6.32 25.70
C SER A 268 -15.22 6.97 25.52
N THR A 269 -14.60 6.75 24.36
CA THR A 269 -13.29 7.33 24.03
C THR A 269 -13.21 7.67 22.56
N MET A 270 -12.50 8.76 22.24
CA MET A 270 -12.36 9.20 20.85
C MET A 270 -11.57 8.17 20.01
N TYR A 271 -10.47 7.64 20.57
CA TYR A 271 -9.61 6.66 19.90
C TYR A 271 -9.13 5.60 20.88
N ALA A 272 -9.84 4.46 20.94
CA ALA A 272 -9.46 3.36 21.84
C ALA A 272 -8.05 2.81 21.57
N CYS A 273 -7.57 2.88 20.32
CA CYS A 273 -6.23 2.40 19.95
C CYS A 273 -5.10 3.40 20.22
N ALA A 274 -5.40 4.61 20.71
CA ALA A 274 -4.38 5.60 21.02
C ALA A 274 -3.63 5.23 22.31
N GLN A 275 -2.35 5.61 22.39
CA GLN A 275 -1.44 5.18 23.45
C GLN A 275 -1.92 5.56 24.86
N ASP A 276 -2.51 6.74 24.99
CA ASP A 276 -3.15 7.24 26.21
C ASP A 276 -4.33 6.36 26.65
N CYS A 277 -5.18 5.92 25.71
CA CYS A 277 -6.27 5.02 26.02
C CYS A 277 -5.79 3.60 26.36
N LEU A 278 -4.74 3.11 25.70
CA LEU A 278 -4.13 1.81 26.03
C LEU A 278 -3.57 1.82 27.45
N GLN A 279 -2.89 2.90 27.84
CA GLN A 279 -2.42 3.11 29.20
C GLN A 279 -3.57 3.19 30.20
N ALA A 280 -4.64 3.93 29.88
CA ALA A 280 -5.83 4.02 30.73
C ALA A 280 -6.52 2.65 30.93
N ILE A 281 -6.53 1.77 29.92
CA ILE A 281 -7.00 0.39 30.07
C ILE A 281 -6.13 -0.37 31.06
N SER A 282 -4.80 -0.29 30.92
CA SER A 282 -3.85 -0.94 31.82
C SER A 282 -4.04 -0.50 33.29
N GLU A 283 -4.20 0.80 33.51
CA GLU A 283 -4.42 1.40 34.84
C GLU A 283 -5.80 1.07 35.42
N ALA A 284 -6.83 1.00 34.57
CA ALA A 284 -8.19 0.65 34.98
C ALA A 284 -8.28 -0.78 35.51
N ILE A 285 -7.44 -1.71 35.03
CA ILE A 285 -7.42 -3.11 35.49
C ILE A 285 -7.14 -3.19 36.99
N SER A 286 -6.16 -2.43 37.49
CA SER A 286 -5.89 -2.34 38.92
C SER A 286 -6.92 -1.46 39.64
N THR A 287 -7.26 -0.30 39.07
CA THR A 287 -8.12 0.70 39.73
C THR A 287 -9.53 0.17 40.03
N TYR A 288 -10.11 -0.57 39.09
CA TYR A 288 -11.47 -1.12 39.22
C TYR A 288 -11.47 -2.62 39.54
N ASP A 289 -10.32 -3.20 39.85
CA ASP A 289 -10.13 -4.63 40.09
C ASP A 289 -10.74 -5.48 38.95
N LEU A 290 -10.52 -5.09 37.69
CA LEU A 290 -11.13 -5.77 36.55
C LEU A 290 -10.62 -7.20 36.41
N THR A 291 -11.52 -8.11 36.04
CA THR A 291 -11.18 -9.48 35.65
C THR A 291 -11.41 -9.73 34.17
N ARG A 292 -12.13 -8.84 33.45
CA ARG A 292 -12.29 -8.89 31.99
C ARG A 292 -12.27 -7.48 31.39
N VAL A 293 -11.87 -7.39 30.12
CA VAL A 293 -11.92 -6.14 29.34
C VAL A 293 -12.68 -6.37 28.04
N VAL A 294 -13.59 -5.45 27.72
CA VAL A 294 -14.30 -5.40 26.43
C VAL A 294 -14.04 -4.07 25.76
N VAL A 295 -13.63 -4.10 24.49
CA VAL A 295 -13.52 -2.89 23.67
C VAL A 295 -14.48 -2.98 22.48
N ALA A 296 -15.39 -2.03 22.38
CA ALA A 296 -16.31 -1.87 21.26
C ALA A 296 -15.73 -0.86 20.26
N SER A 297 -15.16 -1.34 19.16
CA SER A 297 -14.48 -0.49 18.18
C SER A 297 -14.48 -1.10 16.77
N CYS A 298 -13.29 -1.34 16.21
CA CYS A 298 -13.05 -1.84 14.86
C CYS A 298 -12.99 -3.38 14.80
N THR A 299 -12.42 -3.92 13.72
CA THR A 299 -12.20 -5.36 13.58
C THR A 299 -11.10 -5.90 14.51
N PRO A 300 -11.30 -7.07 15.16
CA PRO A 300 -10.26 -7.72 15.95
C PRO A 300 -9.03 -8.09 15.12
N ARG A 301 -9.21 -8.31 13.80
CA ARG A 301 -8.11 -8.61 12.88
C ARG A 301 -7.00 -7.55 12.86
N THR A 302 -7.31 -6.31 13.25
CA THR A 302 -6.34 -5.21 13.22
C THR A 302 -5.79 -4.90 14.61
N HIS A 303 -6.65 -4.68 15.61
CA HIS A 303 -6.23 -4.09 16.89
C HIS A 303 -6.38 -5.03 18.10
N GLU A 304 -6.90 -6.25 17.95
CA GLU A 304 -6.95 -7.21 19.07
C GLU A 304 -5.57 -7.41 19.74
N PRO A 305 -4.46 -7.59 18.99
CA PRO A 305 -3.14 -7.74 19.62
C PRO A 305 -2.75 -6.55 20.50
N LEU A 306 -3.10 -5.32 20.11
CA LEU A 306 -2.77 -4.11 20.86
C LEU A 306 -3.51 -4.06 22.20
N PHE A 307 -4.81 -4.35 22.20
CA PHE A 307 -5.60 -4.38 23.44
C PHE A 307 -5.21 -5.53 24.36
N ARG A 308 -4.82 -6.68 23.79
CA ARG A 308 -4.26 -7.80 24.57
C ARG A 308 -2.94 -7.42 25.24
N VAL A 309 -2.09 -6.64 24.57
CA VAL A 309 -0.85 -6.09 25.17
C VAL A 309 -1.19 -5.13 26.31
N ALA A 310 -2.14 -4.21 26.14
CA ALA A 310 -2.59 -3.33 27.23
C ALA A 310 -3.13 -4.13 28.43
N CYS A 311 -3.95 -5.16 28.18
CA CYS A 311 -4.39 -6.05 29.25
C CYS A 311 -3.22 -6.70 29.99
N ARG A 312 -2.23 -7.20 29.23
CA ARG A 312 -1.03 -7.83 29.82
C ARG A 312 -0.18 -6.84 30.61
N GLU A 313 -0.07 -5.59 30.17
CA GLU A 313 0.60 -4.51 30.89
C GLU A 313 -0.12 -4.14 32.19
N GLY A 314 -1.45 -4.21 32.23
CA GLY A 314 -2.25 -4.10 33.46
C GLY A 314 -2.23 -5.36 34.34
N GLY A 315 -1.47 -6.40 33.97
CA GLY A 315 -1.40 -7.67 34.69
C GLY A 315 -2.54 -8.64 34.42
N LEU A 316 -3.46 -8.34 33.49
CA LEU A 316 -4.56 -9.24 33.13
C LEU A 316 -4.12 -10.23 32.03
N ASN A 317 -4.54 -11.49 32.14
CA ASN A 317 -4.28 -12.49 31.10
C ASN A 317 -4.90 -12.02 29.75
N PRO A 318 -4.15 -12.08 28.63
CA PRO A 318 -4.58 -11.51 27.35
C PRO A 318 -5.81 -12.21 26.74
N TYR A 319 -6.16 -13.41 27.18
CA TYR A 319 -7.34 -14.16 26.71
C TYR A 319 -8.60 -13.82 27.49
N LEU A 320 -8.51 -12.96 28.50
CA LEU A 320 -9.64 -12.37 29.24
C LEU A 320 -10.16 -11.08 28.61
N PHE A 321 -9.70 -10.78 27.40
CA PHE A 321 -10.12 -9.66 26.56
C PHE A 321 -11.12 -10.13 25.49
N ASN A 322 -12.12 -9.31 25.19
CA ASN A 322 -12.99 -9.50 24.04
C ASN A 322 -13.25 -8.18 23.30
N MET A 323 -13.64 -8.27 22.02
CA MET A 323 -13.85 -7.10 21.18
C MET A 323 -15.22 -7.16 20.50
N ALA A 324 -15.94 -6.03 20.50
CA ALA A 324 -17.16 -5.85 19.72
C ALA A 324 -16.85 -5.00 18.48
N ASN A 325 -17.08 -5.54 17.28
CA ASN A 325 -16.86 -4.80 16.04
C ASN A 325 -18.09 -3.95 15.70
N ILE A 326 -18.08 -2.68 16.13
CA ILE A 326 -19.16 -1.72 15.90
C ILE A 326 -18.85 -0.72 14.78
N ARG A 327 -17.72 -0.90 14.07
CA ARG A 327 -17.34 -0.07 12.93
C ARG A 327 -17.62 -0.77 11.61
N ASP A 328 -16.75 -1.71 11.24
CA ASP A 328 -16.75 -2.42 9.97
C ASP A 328 -18.05 -3.25 9.80
N GLN A 329 -18.63 -3.71 10.91
CA GLN A 329 -19.87 -4.49 10.93
C GLN A 329 -21.10 -3.69 11.39
N CYS A 330 -20.97 -2.39 11.64
CA CYS A 330 -22.11 -1.58 12.07
C CYS A 330 -22.05 -0.17 11.47
N SER A 331 -21.28 0.77 12.02
CA SER A 331 -21.33 2.18 11.60
C SER A 331 -21.10 2.38 10.09
N TRP A 332 -20.09 1.73 9.50
CA TRP A 332 -19.74 1.94 8.08
C TRP A 332 -20.78 1.41 7.10
N ILE A 333 -21.54 0.39 7.47
CA ILE A 333 -22.52 -0.24 6.57
C ILE A 333 -23.95 0.26 6.81
N HIS A 334 -24.16 1.05 7.88
CA HIS A 334 -25.47 1.55 8.32
C HIS A 334 -25.48 3.08 8.44
N MET A 335 -24.65 3.77 7.66
CA MET A 335 -24.47 5.22 7.73
C MET A 335 -25.76 6.04 7.53
N HIS A 336 -26.77 5.45 6.88
CA HIS A 336 -28.07 6.08 6.64
C HIS A 336 -29.16 5.64 7.63
N GLU A 337 -28.83 4.81 8.63
CA GLU A 337 -29.77 4.28 9.62
C GLU A 337 -29.21 4.38 11.06
N PRO A 338 -28.89 5.60 11.56
CA PRO A 338 -28.14 5.80 12.81
C PRO A 338 -28.84 5.23 14.06
N GLU A 339 -30.17 5.28 14.12
CA GLU A 339 -30.94 4.70 15.23
C GLU A 339 -30.82 3.17 15.26
N ALA A 340 -30.97 2.53 14.11
CA ALA A 340 -30.82 1.08 13.96
C ALA A 340 -29.36 0.65 14.20
N ALA A 341 -28.39 1.43 13.72
CA ALA A 341 -26.97 1.21 13.96
C ALA A 341 -26.64 1.29 15.46
N THR A 342 -27.19 2.28 16.17
CA THR A 342 -27.01 2.42 17.63
C THR A 342 -27.59 1.22 18.38
N LYS A 343 -28.79 0.77 18.00
CA LYS A 343 -29.41 -0.43 18.57
C LYS A 343 -28.56 -1.69 18.32
N LYS A 344 -28.09 -1.87 17.08
CA LYS A 344 -27.19 -2.98 16.72
C LYS A 344 -25.88 -2.94 17.50
N ALA A 345 -25.29 -1.76 17.68
CA ALA A 345 -24.07 -1.60 18.47
C ALA A 345 -24.26 -2.02 19.93
N LYS A 346 -25.38 -1.65 20.56
CA LYS A 346 -25.76 -2.13 21.91
C LYS A 346 -25.84 -3.66 21.95
N ASP A 347 -26.48 -4.28 20.97
CA ASP A 347 -26.59 -5.75 20.89
C ASP A 347 -25.22 -6.42 20.76
N LEU A 348 -24.34 -5.90 19.89
CA LEU A 348 -22.98 -6.40 19.70
C LEU A 348 -22.14 -6.28 20.99
N VAL A 349 -22.26 -5.16 21.69
CA VAL A 349 -21.60 -4.94 22.99
C VAL A 349 -22.11 -5.91 24.04
N ARG A 350 -23.43 -6.09 24.14
CA ARG A 350 -24.04 -7.08 25.04
C ARG A 350 -23.55 -8.50 24.75
N MET A 351 -23.49 -8.90 23.48
CA MET A 351 -22.96 -10.21 23.07
C MET A 351 -21.48 -10.38 23.44
N ALA A 352 -20.67 -9.33 23.24
CA ALA A 352 -19.25 -9.37 23.59
C ALA A 352 -19.04 -9.46 25.11
N ILE A 353 -19.85 -8.76 25.91
CA ILE A 353 -19.85 -8.82 27.38
C ILE A 353 -20.29 -10.21 27.86
N ALA A 354 -21.36 -10.77 27.29
CA ALA A 354 -21.83 -12.11 27.62
C ALA A 354 -20.76 -13.18 27.37
N LYS A 355 -20.04 -13.09 26.24
CA LYS A 355 -18.89 -13.97 25.97
C LYS A 355 -17.73 -13.70 26.93
N ALA A 356 -17.41 -12.44 27.20
CA ALA A 356 -16.30 -12.07 28.08
C ALA A 356 -16.47 -12.62 29.50
N ALA A 357 -17.70 -12.65 30.00
CA ALA A 357 -18.02 -13.22 31.31
C ALA A 357 -17.66 -14.72 31.44
N LEU A 358 -17.60 -15.44 30.32
CA LEU A 358 -17.28 -16.87 30.26
C LEU A 358 -15.84 -17.16 29.79
N LEU A 359 -15.04 -16.13 29.50
CA LEU A 359 -13.64 -16.33 29.13
C LEU A 359 -12.84 -16.86 30.31
N GLU A 360 -11.86 -17.70 30.00
CA GLU A 360 -10.92 -18.28 30.97
C GLU A 360 -9.49 -17.83 30.61
N PRO A 361 -8.60 -17.68 31.60
CA PRO A 361 -7.21 -17.39 31.32
C PRO A 361 -6.59 -18.58 30.57
N LEU A 362 -5.92 -18.30 29.46
CA LEU A 362 -5.19 -19.32 28.70
C LEU A 362 -3.69 -19.07 28.79
N GLN A 363 -2.92 -20.15 28.77
CA GLN A 363 -1.47 -20.08 28.67
C GLN A 363 -1.04 -20.25 27.22
N GLY A 364 -0.28 -19.29 26.70
CA GLY A 364 0.37 -19.43 25.41
C GLY A 364 1.48 -20.49 25.49
N THR A 365 1.60 -21.32 24.46
CA THR A 365 2.72 -22.26 24.34
C THR A 365 3.90 -21.58 23.66
N LYS A 366 5.10 -21.71 24.22
CA LYS A 366 6.34 -21.34 23.52
C LYS A 366 6.72 -22.50 22.60
N ILE A 367 6.75 -22.24 21.29
CA ILE A 367 7.09 -23.24 20.29
C ILE A 367 8.44 -22.86 19.68
N PRO A 368 9.42 -23.78 19.58
CA PRO A 368 10.68 -23.50 18.90
C PRO A 368 10.42 -23.14 17.44
N VAL A 369 11.29 -22.30 16.87
CA VAL A 369 11.25 -21.92 15.46
C VAL A 369 12.42 -22.58 14.76
N THR A 370 12.14 -23.30 13.68
CA THR A 370 13.17 -23.88 12.82
C THR A 370 13.94 -22.76 12.12
N SER A 371 15.26 -22.72 12.31
CA SER A 371 16.13 -21.68 11.73
C SER A 371 16.50 -21.99 10.27
N ALA A 372 15.50 -22.04 9.39
CA ALA A 372 15.67 -22.20 7.95
C ALA A 372 14.45 -21.60 7.22
N ALA A 373 14.61 -21.22 5.94
CA ALA A 373 13.52 -20.69 5.13
C ALA A 373 13.39 -21.42 3.79
N ALA A 374 12.16 -21.54 3.29
CA ALA A 374 11.89 -21.94 1.91
C ALA A 374 11.51 -20.71 1.08
N VAL A 375 12.16 -20.53 -0.08
CA VAL A 375 11.81 -19.50 -1.06
C VAL A 375 11.35 -20.19 -2.34
N ILE A 376 10.11 -19.94 -2.74
CA ILE A 376 9.46 -20.65 -3.85
C ILE A 376 9.41 -19.74 -5.07
N GLY A 377 10.20 -20.06 -6.09
CA GLY A 377 10.38 -19.30 -7.34
C GLY A 377 11.76 -18.65 -7.41
N GLY A 378 12.56 -19.02 -8.39
CA GLY A 378 13.94 -18.59 -8.64
C GLY A 378 14.08 -17.37 -9.57
N GLY A 379 13.06 -16.52 -9.65
CA GLY A 379 13.16 -15.21 -10.32
C GLY A 379 13.98 -14.19 -9.51
N ILE A 380 14.14 -12.97 -10.02
CA ILE A 380 14.85 -11.88 -9.32
C ILE A 380 14.36 -11.71 -7.87
N THR A 381 13.05 -11.73 -7.64
CA THR A 381 12.47 -11.60 -6.29
C THR A 381 12.93 -12.72 -5.36
N GLY A 382 12.91 -13.97 -5.80
CA GLY A 382 13.30 -15.11 -4.97
C GLY A 382 14.80 -15.17 -4.73
N MET A 383 15.61 -14.91 -5.75
CA MET A 383 17.07 -14.85 -5.61
C MET A 383 17.50 -13.76 -4.63
N THR A 384 16.97 -12.53 -4.75
CA THR A 384 17.26 -11.45 -3.80
C THR A 384 16.80 -11.79 -2.39
N THR A 385 15.61 -12.38 -2.24
CA THR A 385 15.10 -12.81 -0.93
C THR A 385 16.02 -13.86 -0.29
N ALA A 386 16.45 -14.86 -1.07
CA ALA A 386 17.33 -15.91 -0.59
C ALA A 386 18.68 -15.34 -0.13
N LEU A 387 19.26 -14.41 -0.89
CA LEU A 387 20.51 -13.72 -0.54
C LEU A 387 20.36 -12.88 0.73
N ASP A 388 19.29 -12.09 0.87
CA ASP A 388 19.07 -11.23 2.03
C ASP A 388 18.81 -12.05 3.32
N ILE A 389 18.17 -13.23 3.22
CA ILE A 389 18.00 -14.17 4.35
C ILE A 389 19.33 -14.85 4.69
N ALA A 390 20.03 -15.38 3.68
CA ALA A 390 21.32 -16.05 3.87
C ALA A 390 22.39 -15.11 4.45
N ALA A 391 22.37 -13.83 4.09
CA ALA A 391 23.29 -12.82 4.63
C ALA A 391 23.11 -12.60 6.16
N GLN A 392 21.98 -13.01 6.73
CA GLN A 392 21.72 -13.00 8.17
C GLN A 392 22.04 -14.35 8.85
N GLY A 393 22.72 -15.26 8.15
CA GLY A 393 23.14 -16.56 8.68
C GLY A 393 22.05 -17.65 8.67
N VAL A 394 20.90 -17.40 8.04
CA VAL A 394 19.78 -18.36 7.99
C VAL A 394 19.86 -19.20 6.70
N PRO A 395 19.93 -20.54 6.78
CA PRO A 395 19.85 -21.42 5.62
C PRO A 395 18.56 -21.25 4.81
N VAL A 396 18.68 -21.34 3.48
CA VAL A 396 17.57 -21.17 2.54
C VAL A 396 17.51 -22.32 1.55
N HIS A 397 16.30 -22.88 1.35
CA HIS A 397 15.98 -23.73 0.22
C HIS A 397 15.28 -22.89 -0.85
N LEU A 398 15.97 -22.63 -1.97
CA LEU A 398 15.42 -21.92 -3.13
C LEU A 398 14.89 -22.94 -4.14
N VAL A 399 13.57 -23.00 -4.28
CA VAL A 399 12.88 -23.96 -5.15
C VAL A 399 12.50 -23.29 -6.47
N GLU A 400 12.96 -23.83 -7.60
CA GLU A 400 12.64 -23.36 -8.94
C GLU A 400 12.10 -24.52 -9.79
N LYS A 401 10.97 -24.26 -10.44
CA LYS A 401 10.25 -25.22 -11.28
C LYS A 401 11.02 -25.50 -12.57
N GLU A 402 11.68 -24.49 -13.13
CA GLU A 402 12.41 -24.59 -14.37
C GLU A 402 13.85 -25.11 -14.17
N ALA A 403 14.52 -25.43 -15.27
CA ALA A 403 15.91 -25.89 -15.25
C ALA A 403 16.94 -24.78 -14.95
N VAL A 404 16.50 -23.51 -14.93
CA VAL A 404 17.37 -22.35 -14.75
C VAL A 404 16.72 -21.29 -13.87
N LEU A 405 17.54 -20.57 -13.11
CA LEU A 405 17.13 -19.38 -12.35
C LEU A 405 16.99 -18.16 -13.28
N GLY A 406 16.26 -17.14 -12.81
CA GLY A 406 16.12 -15.83 -13.47
C GLY A 406 14.68 -15.45 -13.81
N GLY A 407 13.81 -16.42 -14.05
CA GLY A 407 12.38 -16.21 -14.30
C GLY A 407 12.10 -15.31 -15.50
N GLN A 408 11.06 -14.46 -15.42
CA GLN A 408 10.66 -13.58 -16.53
C GLN A 408 11.73 -12.54 -16.91
N ALA A 409 12.68 -12.24 -16.01
CA ALA A 409 13.71 -11.26 -16.28
C ALA A 409 14.63 -11.67 -17.45
N LEU A 410 14.80 -12.96 -17.68
CA LEU A 410 15.55 -13.51 -18.83
C LEU A 410 14.95 -13.12 -20.19
N LYS A 411 13.70 -12.66 -20.23
CA LYS A 411 13.01 -12.28 -21.48
C LYS A 411 13.19 -10.81 -21.85
N PHE A 412 13.72 -9.99 -20.94
CA PHE A 412 13.90 -8.55 -21.15
C PHE A 412 15.34 -8.24 -21.56
N ARG A 413 15.53 -7.46 -22.62
CA ARG A 413 16.85 -7.11 -23.16
C ARG A 413 17.12 -5.61 -23.18
N HIS A 414 16.35 -4.86 -22.40
CA HIS A 414 16.58 -3.45 -22.19
C HIS A 414 17.56 -3.18 -21.05
N LYS A 415 18.09 -1.96 -21.06
CA LYS A 415 18.84 -1.39 -19.96
C LYS A 415 17.90 -0.60 -19.04
N GLU A 416 18.11 -0.72 -17.74
CA GLU A 416 17.55 0.18 -16.71
C GLU A 416 18.73 0.88 -16.03
N ASP A 417 18.69 2.21 -15.92
CA ASP A 417 19.78 3.04 -15.38
C ASP A 417 21.16 2.73 -15.99
N GLY A 418 21.17 2.42 -17.30
CA GLY A 418 22.39 2.07 -18.06
C GLY A 418 22.89 0.63 -17.85
N ILE A 419 22.29 -0.13 -16.94
CA ILE A 419 22.65 -1.52 -16.61
C ILE A 419 21.79 -2.48 -17.44
N ASP A 420 22.42 -3.45 -18.10
CA ASP A 420 21.72 -4.50 -18.84
C ASP A 420 21.00 -5.46 -17.89
N THR A 421 19.74 -5.76 -18.18
CA THR A 421 18.92 -6.64 -17.33
C THR A 421 19.48 -8.06 -17.28
N GLN A 422 20.06 -8.58 -18.36
CA GLN A 422 20.64 -9.92 -18.39
C GLN A 422 21.93 -9.98 -17.56
N ASP A 423 22.79 -8.97 -17.65
CA ASP A 423 24.01 -8.91 -16.84
C ASP A 423 23.69 -8.92 -15.34
N PHE A 424 22.67 -8.16 -14.92
CA PHE A 424 22.20 -8.16 -13.53
C PHE A 424 21.68 -9.54 -13.09
N VAL A 425 20.88 -10.21 -13.92
CA VAL A 425 20.35 -11.55 -13.62
C VAL A 425 21.50 -12.56 -13.49
N GLN A 426 22.48 -12.53 -14.40
CA GLN A 426 23.63 -13.43 -14.35
C GLN A 426 24.45 -13.24 -13.07
N ASP A 427 24.69 -11.99 -12.65
CA ASP A 427 25.36 -11.68 -11.38
C ASP A 427 24.58 -12.23 -10.17
N LEU A 428 23.25 -12.09 -10.14
CA LEU A 428 22.42 -12.67 -9.08
C LEU A 428 22.51 -14.20 -9.05
N VAL A 429 22.40 -14.86 -10.21
CA VAL A 429 22.50 -16.33 -10.31
C VAL A 429 23.85 -16.80 -9.79
N LYS A 430 24.94 -16.11 -10.15
CA LYS A 430 26.28 -16.41 -9.65
C LYS A 430 26.34 -16.29 -8.12
N LYS A 431 25.85 -15.18 -7.56
CA LYS A 431 25.84 -14.95 -6.10
C LYS A 431 25.04 -16.01 -5.35
N VAL A 432 23.91 -16.44 -5.89
CA VAL A 432 23.08 -17.50 -5.30
C VAL A 432 23.82 -18.83 -5.30
N ASN A 433 24.38 -19.24 -6.45
CA ASN A 433 25.08 -20.52 -6.56
C ASN A 433 26.38 -20.58 -5.75
N ASP A 434 27.06 -19.44 -5.56
CA ASP A 434 28.29 -19.37 -4.75
C ASP A 434 28.02 -19.34 -3.24
N ASN A 435 26.77 -19.13 -2.80
CA ASN A 435 26.42 -19.00 -1.40
C ASN A 435 26.12 -20.36 -0.74
N LYS A 436 26.95 -20.74 0.23
CA LYS A 436 26.86 -22.03 0.95
C LYS A 436 25.62 -22.21 1.82
N LEU A 437 24.92 -21.13 2.17
CA LEU A 437 23.68 -21.17 2.95
C LEU A 437 22.45 -21.33 2.06
N ILE A 438 22.60 -21.26 0.74
CA ILE A 438 21.49 -21.41 -0.20
C ILE A 438 21.60 -22.76 -0.90
N THR A 439 20.60 -23.61 -0.69
CA THR A 439 20.42 -24.85 -1.45
C THR A 439 19.44 -24.58 -2.58
N VAL A 440 19.90 -24.68 -3.83
CA VAL A 440 19.06 -24.48 -5.02
C VAL A 440 18.49 -25.80 -5.49
N HIS A 441 17.17 -25.87 -5.60
CA HIS A 441 16.44 -27.01 -6.15
C HIS A 441 15.87 -26.63 -7.52
N LEU A 442 16.50 -27.07 -8.60
CA LEU A 442 16.04 -26.84 -9.98
C LEU A 442 15.16 -28.00 -10.45
N ASN A 443 14.28 -27.75 -11.43
CA ASN A 443 13.29 -28.74 -11.88
C ASN A 443 12.44 -29.30 -10.72
N ALA A 444 12.21 -28.48 -9.71
CA ALA A 444 11.60 -28.90 -8.45
C ALA A 444 10.20 -28.30 -8.31
N GLU A 445 9.22 -29.16 -8.04
CA GLU A 445 7.86 -28.76 -7.71
C GLU A 445 7.52 -29.15 -6.28
N ILE A 446 6.74 -28.30 -5.61
CA ILE A 446 6.25 -28.56 -4.26
C ILE A 446 5.20 -29.65 -4.31
N LYS A 447 5.38 -30.66 -3.46
CA LYS A 447 4.38 -31.70 -3.19
C LYS A 447 3.39 -31.25 -2.11
N ASP A 448 3.89 -30.78 -0.98
CA ASP A 448 3.08 -30.31 0.16
C ASP A 448 3.89 -29.37 1.07
N LEU A 449 3.18 -28.59 1.90
CA LEU A 449 3.72 -27.67 2.90
C LEU A 449 2.95 -27.74 4.23
N PRO A 450 2.91 -28.90 4.92
CA PRO A 450 2.21 -29.00 6.19
C PRO A 450 2.92 -28.22 7.29
N GLY A 451 2.19 -27.89 8.35
CA GLY A 451 2.71 -27.22 9.55
C GLY A 451 2.12 -25.83 9.78
N PHE A 452 2.84 -25.03 10.56
CA PHE A 452 2.43 -23.67 10.95
C PHE A 452 3.66 -22.79 11.13
N VAL A 453 3.46 -21.49 11.36
CA VAL A 453 4.55 -20.51 11.52
C VAL A 453 5.66 -21.01 12.48
N GLY A 454 6.89 -21.01 11.99
CA GLY A 454 8.07 -21.52 12.70
C GLY A 454 8.33 -23.03 12.56
N ASN A 455 7.37 -23.81 12.08
CA ASN A 455 7.44 -25.28 12.01
C ASN A 455 6.71 -25.82 10.76
N PHE A 456 7.12 -25.38 9.58
CA PHE A 456 6.68 -25.94 8.31
C PHE A 456 7.58 -27.08 7.86
N LYS A 457 7.07 -27.92 6.97
CA LYS A 457 7.82 -28.98 6.30
C LYS A 457 7.75 -28.77 4.79
N LEU A 458 8.87 -28.46 4.14
CA LEU A 458 8.99 -28.37 2.69
C LEU A 458 9.09 -29.77 2.10
N GLN A 459 8.06 -30.19 1.38
CA GLN A 459 8.07 -31.47 0.67
C GLN A 459 8.10 -31.23 -0.84
N LEU A 460 9.10 -31.78 -1.53
CA LEU A 460 9.24 -31.71 -2.99
C LEU A 460 8.86 -33.04 -3.65
N MET A 461 8.57 -32.98 -4.94
CA MET A 461 8.15 -34.16 -5.73
C MET A 461 9.27 -35.19 -5.93
N ASP A 462 10.54 -34.79 -5.81
CA ASP A 462 11.71 -35.68 -5.92
C ASP A 462 12.02 -36.48 -4.64
N GLY A 463 11.23 -36.26 -3.58
CA GLY A 463 11.40 -36.91 -2.28
C GLY A 463 12.12 -36.06 -1.23
N THR A 464 12.60 -34.87 -1.57
CA THR A 464 13.17 -33.92 -0.60
C THR A 464 12.13 -33.54 0.46
N ASP A 465 12.55 -33.52 1.73
CA ASP A 465 11.69 -33.32 2.89
C ASP A 465 12.43 -32.56 4.00
N GLU A 466 12.28 -31.24 4.04
CA GLU A 466 13.10 -30.33 4.86
C GLU A 466 12.25 -29.52 5.85
N ALA A 467 12.73 -29.35 7.08
CA ALA A 467 12.06 -28.50 8.07
C ALA A 467 12.42 -27.03 7.85
N VAL A 468 11.41 -26.15 7.81
CA VAL A 468 11.61 -24.70 7.61
C VAL A 468 10.74 -23.89 8.56
N GLY A 469 11.25 -22.77 9.07
CA GLY A 469 10.51 -21.87 9.95
C GLY A 469 9.63 -20.88 9.19
N ALA A 470 10.03 -20.50 7.97
CA ALA A 470 9.34 -19.54 7.14
C ALA A 470 9.26 -20.01 5.69
N VAL A 471 8.20 -19.59 5.00
CA VAL A 471 7.99 -19.85 3.57
C VAL A 471 7.69 -18.53 2.86
N ILE A 472 8.40 -18.26 1.78
CA ILE A 472 8.23 -17.07 0.95
C ILE A 472 7.82 -17.48 -0.46
N LEU A 473 6.71 -16.92 -0.96
CA LEU A 473 6.23 -17.16 -2.31
C LEU A 473 6.73 -16.05 -3.25
N ALA A 474 7.58 -16.42 -4.20
CA ALA A 474 8.22 -15.56 -5.21
C ALA A 474 8.04 -16.12 -6.64
N ILE A 475 6.92 -16.80 -6.90
CA ILE A 475 6.62 -17.51 -8.15
C ILE A 475 6.42 -16.63 -9.40
N GLY A 476 6.48 -15.30 -9.24
CA GLY A 476 6.29 -14.34 -10.32
C GLY A 476 4.87 -14.32 -10.89
N ALA A 477 4.75 -13.85 -12.14
CA ALA A 477 3.50 -13.85 -12.90
C ALA A 477 3.81 -14.07 -14.39
N PRO A 478 3.06 -14.92 -15.10
CA PRO A 478 3.23 -15.10 -16.54
C PRO A 478 2.69 -13.88 -17.32
N ALA A 479 3.27 -13.63 -18.50
CA ALA A 479 2.71 -12.66 -19.44
C ALA A 479 1.37 -13.15 -20.00
N TYR A 480 0.40 -12.24 -20.12
CA TYR A 480 -0.84 -12.50 -20.83
C TYR A 480 -0.54 -12.88 -22.29
N GLN A 481 -1.19 -13.94 -22.78
CA GLN A 481 -1.14 -14.33 -24.19
C GLN A 481 -2.35 -13.75 -24.90
N PRO A 482 -2.18 -12.75 -25.80
CA PRO A 482 -3.29 -12.16 -26.52
C PRO A 482 -4.04 -13.21 -27.35
N THR A 483 -5.35 -13.10 -27.37
CA THR A 483 -6.23 -13.85 -28.29
C THR A 483 -6.93 -12.92 -29.27
N GLU A 484 -6.81 -11.63 -29.03
CA GLU A 484 -7.33 -10.53 -29.82
C GLU A 484 -6.33 -10.02 -30.87
N TYR A 485 -6.83 -9.14 -31.77
CA TYR A 485 -6.02 -8.38 -32.73
C TYR A 485 -5.13 -9.21 -33.68
N ASN A 486 -5.52 -10.44 -34.01
CA ASN A 486 -4.81 -11.34 -34.93
C ASN A 486 -3.42 -11.79 -34.43
N TYR A 487 -3.11 -11.66 -33.13
CA TYR A 487 -1.88 -12.19 -32.55
C TYR A 487 -1.77 -13.70 -32.80
N GLY A 488 -0.59 -14.16 -33.22
CA GLY A 488 -0.33 -15.55 -33.62
C GLY A 488 -0.80 -15.95 -35.02
N THR A 489 -1.64 -15.14 -35.67
CA THR A 489 -2.09 -15.38 -37.06
C THR A 489 -1.42 -14.45 -38.08
N ASP A 490 -1.20 -13.18 -37.72
CA ASP A 490 -0.43 -12.24 -38.52
C ASP A 490 0.95 -12.02 -37.87
N ALA A 491 2.02 -12.35 -38.58
CA ALA A 491 3.41 -12.23 -38.09
C ALA A 491 3.83 -10.78 -37.78
N LYS A 492 3.07 -9.78 -38.26
CA LYS A 492 3.29 -8.35 -37.96
C LYS A 492 2.68 -7.93 -36.63
N VAL A 493 1.80 -8.73 -36.05
CA VAL A 493 1.21 -8.47 -34.73
C VAL A 493 2.06 -9.17 -33.68
N LYS A 494 2.79 -8.36 -32.91
CA LYS A 494 3.77 -8.82 -31.92
C LYS A 494 3.49 -8.22 -30.55
N THR A 495 3.90 -8.91 -29.50
CA THR A 495 3.95 -8.39 -28.14
C THR A 495 5.10 -7.41 -27.97
N ASN A 496 5.02 -6.58 -26.93
CA ASN A 496 6.06 -5.63 -26.56
C ASN A 496 7.44 -6.28 -26.32
N ILE A 497 7.47 -7.48 -25.73
CA ILE A 497 8.71 -8.20 -25.44
C ILE A 497 9.34 -8.74 -26.73
N GLU A 498 8.54 -9.23 -27.67
CA GLU A 498 9.05 -9.67 -28.98
C GLU A 498 9.67 -8.50 -29.75
N VAL A 499 9.00 -7.34 -29.76
CA VAL A 499 9.54 -6.12 -30.38
C VAL A 499 10.83 -5.67 -29.70
N GLU A 500 10.88 -5.68 -28.36
CA GLU A 500 12.11 -5.36 -27.59
C GLU A 500 13.27 -6.27 -27.99
N ASN A 501 13.01 -7.58 -28.12
CA ASN A 501 14.02 -8.55 -28.53
C ASN A 501 14.47 -8.37 -29.99
N GLU A 502 13.55 -8.05 -30.91
CA GLU A 502 13.89 -7.76 -32.31
C GLU A 502 14.73 -6.48 -32.46
N ILE A 503 14.45 -5.46 -31.65
CA ILE A 503 15.26 -4.23 -31.58
C ILE A 503 16.66 -4.57 -31.08
N ALA A 504 16.76 -5.33 -29.98
CA ALA A 504 18.05 -5.73 -29.40
C ALA A 504 18.89 -6.60 -30.37
N ASP A 505 18.24 -7.41 -31.20
CA ASP A 505 18.88 -8.22 -32.24
C ASP A 505 19.25 -7.43 -33.52
N GLY A 506 18.86 -6.15 -33.61
CA GLY A 506 19.03 -5.36 -34.84
C GLY A 506 18.17 -5.82 -36.02
N LYS A 507 17.11 -6.59 -35.76
CA LYS A 507 16.19 -7.15 -36.77
C LYS A 507 14.95 -6.29 -37.02
N PHE A 508 14.68 -5.33 -36.15
CA PHE A 508 13.52 -4.44 -36.27
C PHE A 508 13.72 -3.39 -37.36
N ASN A 509 12.85 -3.36 -38.37
CA ASN A 509 12.97 -2.46 -39.54
C ASN A 509 11.65 -1.78 -39.96
N ALA A 510 10.61 -1.85 -39.14
CA ALA A 510 9.30 -1.28 -39.47
C ALA A 510 9.31 0.26 -39.40
N LYS A 511 8.74 0.91 -40.42
CA LYS A 511 8.64 2.38 -40.53
C LYS A 511 7.36 2.96 -39.96
N ASN A 512 6.28 2.19 -39.88
CA ASN A 512 5.00 2.65 -39.32
C ASN A 512 4.58 1.65 -38.25
N VAL A 513 4.62 2.08 -36.99
CA VAL A 513 4.50 1.21 -35.82
C VAL A 513 3.38 1.72 -34.93
N ALA A 514 2.44 0.84 -34.59
CA ALA A 514 1.35 1.13 -33.68
C ALA A 514 1.48 0.25 -32.43
N PHE A 515 1.60 0.87 -31.26
CA PHE A 515 1.47 0.21 -29.96
C PHE A 515 0.04 0.34 -29.46
N ILE A 516 -0.56 -0.77 -29.02
CA ILE A 516 -1.89 -0.77 -28.41
C ILE A 516 -1.73 -1.08 -26.92
N GLN A 517 -2.10 -0.12 -26.06
CA GLN A 517 -2.01 -0.31 -24.61
C GLN A 517 -3.17 -1.12 -24.04
N CYS A 518 -2.95 -1.66 -22.85
CA CYS A 518 -3.97 -2.37 -22.06
C CYS A 518 -4.51 -3.66 -22.69
N VAL A 519 -3.78 -4.28 -23.63
CA VAL A 519 -4.11 -5.63 -24.13
C VAL A 519 -4.11 -6.61 -22.95
N GLY A 520 -5.21 -7.35 -22.74
CA GLY A 520 -5.40 -8.19 -21.55
C GLY A 520 -5.51 -7.49 -20.19
N SER A 521 -5.72 -6.16 -20.14
CA SER A 521 -5.82 -5.40 -18.88
C SER A 521 -6.84 -4.26 -18.96
N ARG A 522 -7.30 -3.75 -17.82
CA ARG A 522 -8.26 -2.63 -17.73
C ARG A 522 -9.47 -2.80 -18.67
N ASN A 523 -10.05 -4.00 -18.68
CA ASN A 523 -11.23 -4.38 -19.44
C ASN A 523 -12.29 -5.01 -18.52
N ASP A 524 -13.42 -5.45 -19.07
CA ASP A 524 -14.54 -5.95 -18.26
C ASP A 524 -14.24 -7.26 -17.54
N LYS A 525 -13.33 -8.09 -18.07
CA LYS A 525 -12.87 -9.33 -17.43
C LYS A 525 -11.74 -9.09 -16.43
N VAL A 526 -10.87 -8.12 -16.73
CA VAL A 526 -9.64 -7.82 -15.99
C VAL A 526 -9.62 -6.34 -15.64
N SER A 527 -10.07 -6.00 -14.44
CA SER A 527 -10.25 -4.62 -13.98
C SER A 527 -8.99 -3.97 -13.40
N TYR A 528 -7.82 -4.63 -13.45
CA TYR A 528 -6.57 -4.08 -12.94
C TYR A 528 -5.64 -3.56 -14.05
N CYS A 529 -4.65 -2.76 -13.64
CA CYS A 529 -3.55 -2.29 -14.47
C CYS A 529 -2.33 -3.20 -14.29
N SER A 530 -1.71 -3.64 -15.39
CA SER A 530 -0.50 -4.47 -15.37
C SER A 530 0.79 -3.70 -15.06
N ARG A 531 0.70 -2.39 -14.80
CA ARG A 531 1.77 -1.51 -14.28
C ARG A 531 2.98 -1.26 -15.20
N VAL A 532 3.38 -2.22 -16.03
CA VAL A 532 4.67 -2.19 -16.78
C VAL A 532 4.54 -1.84 -18.26
N CYS A 533 3.36 -2.04 -18.86
CA CYS A 533 3.16 -1.97 -20.32
C CYS A 533 3.38 -0.57 -20.91
N CYS A 534 2.93 0.49 -20.24
CA CYS A 534 3.12 1.86 -20.72
C CYS A 534 4.60 2.23 -20.81
N THR A 535 5.38 2.01 -19.74
CA THR A 535 6.81 2.32 -19.74
C THR A 535 7.57 1.49 -20.76
N ASN A 536 7.27 0.19 -20.89
CA ASN A 536 7.92 -0.66 -21.89
C ASN A 536 7.66 -0.13 -23.32
N SER A 537 6.42 0.25 -23.62
CA SER A 537 6.08 0.77 -24.96
C SER A 537 6.73 2.12 -25.24
N LEU A 538 6.81 3.02 -24.24
CA LEU A 538 7.53 4.29 -24.37
C LEU A 538 9.01 4.04 -24.66
N ARG A 539 9.63 3.11 -23.92
CA ARG A 539 11.03 2.73 -24.14
C ARG A 539 11.26 2.22 -25.56
N ASN A 540 10.45 1.27 -26.02
CA ASN A 540 10.58 0.73 -27.37
C ASN A 540 10.33 1.81 -28.44
N ALA A 541 9.34 2.69 -28.23
CA ALA A 541 9.08 3.80 -29.14
C ALA A 541 10.28 4.76 -29.24
N ILE A 542 10.90 5.11 -28.11
CA ILE A 542 12.13 5.91 -28.07
C ILE A 542 13.27 5.19 -28.80
N SER A 543 13.50 3.91 -28.51
CA SER A 543 14.54 3.13 -29.17
C SER A 543 14.36 3.06 -30.69
N ILE A 544 13.13 2.86 -31.17
CA ILE A 544 12.81 2.89 -32.60
C ILE A 544 13.14 4.25 -33.22
N LYS A 545 12.72 5.34 -32.56
CA LYS A 545 12.97 6.71 -33.04
C LYS A 545 14.45 7.11 -33.01
N LEU A 546 15.21 6.64 -32.03
CA LEU A 546 16.66 6.87 -31.95
C LEU A 546 17.41 6.10 -33.05
N ALA A 547 16.98 4.87 -33.35
CA ALA A 547 17.55 4.10 -34.44
C ALA A 547 17.15 4.68 -35.82
N ASP A 548 15.92 5.18 -35.94
CA ASP A 548 15.39 5.76 -37.16
C ASP A 548 14.41 6.91 -36.88
N PRO A 549 14.86 8.17 -36.98
CA PRO A 549 14.02 9.34 -36.75
C PRO A 549 12.81 9.44 -37.69
N THR A 550 12.89 8.81 -38.86
CA THR A 550 11.83 8.82 -39.90
C THR A 550 10.69 7.85 -39.62
N ALA A 551 10.86 6.90 -38.69
CA ALA A 551 9.81 5.93 -38.35
C ALA A 551 8.62 6.63 -37.69
N ASN A 552 7.40 6.40 -38.16
CA ASN A 552 6.18 6.89 -37.51
C ASN A 552 5.75 5.91 -36.41
N VAL A 553 5.73 6.38 -35.16
CA VAL A 553 5.34 5.57 -34.00
C VAL A 553 4.11 6.19 -33.35
N THR A 554 3.06 5.39 -33.17
CA THR A 554 1.80 5.81 -32.53
C THR A 554 1.47 4.90 -31.36
N ILE A 555 1.06 5.46 -30.23
CA ILE A 555 0.65 4.70 -29.05
C ILE A 555 -0.83 4.97 -28.77
N PHE A 556 -1.68 3.96 -28.97
CA PHE A 556 -3.09 4.01 -28.61
C PHE A 556 -3.26 3.66 -27.13
N HIS A 557 -3.82 4.57 -26.34
CA HIS A 557 -3.95 4.40 -24.89
C HIS A 557 -5.26 4.94 -24.33
N LYS A 558 -5.62 4.46 -23.13
CA LYS A 558 -6.64 5.08 -22.26
C LYS A 558 -6.02 6.20 -21.42
N ASP A 559 -4.88 5.90 -20.80
CA ASP A 559 -4.04 6.81 -20.02
C ASP A 559 -2.58 6.34 -20.15
N ILE A 560 -1.61 7.25 -20.12
CA ILE A 560 -0.19 6.88 -19.99
C ILE A 560 0.24 6.86 -18.52
N ARG A 561 0.62 5.67 -18.03
CA ARG A 561 1.01 5.42 -16.64
C ARG A 561 2.52 5.32 -16.42
N SER A 562 3.24 6.40 -16.69
CA SER A 562 4.66 6.60 -16.36
C SER A 562 4.84 7.32 -15.01
N TYR A 563 4.75 6.62 -13.90
CA TYR A 563 4.81 7.23 -12.56
C TYR A 563 6.25 7.45 -12.05
N GLY A 564 6.42 8.29 -11.03
CA GLY A 564 7.73 8.64 -10.50
C GLY A 564 8.62 9.34 -11.53
N PHE A 565 9.91 9.01 -11.51
CA PHE A 565 10.92 9.51 -12.45
C PHE A 565 10.75 8.96 -13.86
N ARG A 566 10.02 7.86 -14.04
CA ARG A 566 9.69 7.32 -15.38
C ARG A 566 8.83 8.27 -16.22
N GLU A 567 8.27 9.32 -15.61
CA GLU A 567 7.58 10.37 -16.36
C GLU A 567 8.46 11.04 -17.41
N GLU A 568 9.76 11.10 -17.17
CA GLU A 568 10.70 11.69 -18.13
C GLU A 568 10.74 10.91 -19.45
N MET A 569 10.52 9.59 -19.43
CA MET A 569 10.39 8.80 -20.67
C MET A 569 9.13 9.12 -21.48
N TYR A 570 8.12 9.77 -20.88
CA TYR A 570 6.91 10.17 -21.59
C TYR A 570 7.03 11.58 -22.18
N ARG A 571 7.97 12.38 -21.67
CA ARG A 571 8.24 13.73 -22.15
C ARG A 571 9.18 13.65 -23.35
#